data_AF-A0A7K2Q2Y9-F1
#
_entry.id   AF-A0A7K2Q2Y9-F1
#
_cell.length_a   1.000
_cell.length_b   1.000
_cell.length_c   1.000
_cell.angle_alpha   90.00
_cell.angle_beta   90.00
_cell.angle_gamma   90.00
#
_symmetry.space_group_name_H-M   'P 1'
#
loop_
_entity.id
_entity.type
_entity.pdbx_description
1 polymer ?
#
loop_
_entity_poly.entity_id
_entity_poly.type
_entity_poly.pdbx_seq_one_letter_code
_entity_poly.pdbx_strand_id
1 'polypeptide(L)'
;TAAATGELIAAAARNWAEDSNGWLEARVFEFVEPLTPASLPAALGAIGLKCTAMATQVSLSRCFPVEVWEVLFDAAAEGGAYESAEYAAYGRLAAWRSLAGLAGVDEGTPVAEVEAQVAAYRWYSFATDSGWFCHQHWDLAIVAL
;
A
#
# COMPACT_ATOMS: atom_id res chain seq x y z
N THR A 1 8.02 -8.81 -13.62
CA THR A 1 7.46 -9.99 -12.92
C THR A 1 6.85 -9.53 -11.60
N ALA A 2 5.89 -10.24 -11.02
CA ALA A 2 5.15 -9.82 -9.82
C ALA A 2 6.03 -9.37 -8.62
N ALA A 3 7.27 -9.86 -8.53
CA ALA A 3 8.26 -9.40 -7.54
C ALA A 3 8.64 -7.93 -7.70
N ALA A 4 8.92 -7.48 -8.94
CA ALA A 4 9.25 -6.09 -9.24
C ALA A 4 8.06 -5.14 -8.93
N THR A 5 6.83 -5.60 -9.16
CA THR A 5 5.62 -4.85 -8.80
C THR A 5 5.48 -4.73 -7.28
N GLY A 6 5.78 -5.79 -6.53
CA GLY A 6 5.78 -5.75 -5.06
C GLY A 6 6.82 -4.78 -4.48
N GLU A 7 8.02 -4.73 -5.06
CA GLU A 7 9.06 -3.75 -4.68
C GLU A 7 8.66 -2.32 -5.00
N LEU A 8 7.97 -2.11 -6.14
CA LEU A 8 7.43 -0.80 -6.51
C LEU A 8 6.36 -0.36 -5.51
N ILE A 9 5.38 -1.23 -5.21
CA ILE A 9 4.32 -1.01 -4.22
C ILE A 9 4.91 -0.66 -2.84
N ALA A 10 5.96 -1.37 -2.41
CA ALA A 10 6.55 -1.19 -1.09
C ALA A 10 7.53 0.02 -0.98
N ALA A 11 7.80 0.73 -2.08
CA ALA A 11 8.87 1.73 -2.13
C ALA A 11 8.79 2.81 -1.04
N ALA A 12 7.60 3.31 -0.73
CA ALA A 12 7.34 4.34 0.26
C ALA A 12 7.63 3.93 1.71
N ALA A 13 7.54 2.64 2.02
CA ALA A 13 7.73 2.12 3.37
C ALA A 13 9.00 1.24 3.48
N ARG A 14 9.88 1.25 2.46
CA ARG A 14 11.05 0.37 2.39
C ARG A 14 11.98 0.56 3.59
N ASN A 15 12.27 1.81 3.94
CA ASN A 15 13.14 2.15 5.07
C ASN A 15 12.62 1.57 6.39
N TRP A 16 11.30 1.54 6.61
CA TRP A 16 10.71 0.97 7.83
C TRP A 16 11.11 -0.50 8.06
N ALA A 17 11.22 -1.31 7.00
CA ALA A 17 11.66 -2.69 7.12
C ALA A 17 13.17 -2.83 7.25
N GLU A 18 13.92 -2.01 6.51
CA GLU A 18 15.38 -2.08 6.47
C GLU A 18 16.02 -1.63 7.79
N ASP A 19 15.46 -0.58 8.40
CA ASP A 19 16.14 0.15 9.48
C ASP A 19 15.37 0.12 10.83
N SER A 20 14.06 -0.22 10.86
CA SER A 20 13.20 -0.25 12.08
C SER A 20 12.67 -1.63 12.41
N ASN A 21 13.06 -2.66 11.67
CA ASN A 21 12.51 -4.02 11.78
C ASN A 21 10.98 -4.07 11.53
N GLY A 22 10.45 -3.10 10.78
CA GLY A 22 9.05 -3.06 10.37
C GLY A 22 8.68 -4.24 9.48
N TRP A 23 7.39 -4.56 9.42
CA TRP A 23 6.89 -5.64 8.59
C TRP A 23 6.24 -5.09 7.32
N LEU A 24 6.64 -5.62 6.17
CA LEU A 24 6.10 -5.24 4.87
C LEU A 24 5.53 -6.44 4.13
N GLU A 25 4.40 -6.20 3.49
CA GLU A 25 3.78 -7.11 2.55
C GLU A 25 3.13 -6.33 1.42
N ALA A 26 3.53 -6.63 0.19
CA ALA A 26 3.02 -6.00 -1.03
C ALA A 26 2.78 -7.07 -2.09
N ARG A 27 1.55 -7.19 -2.58
CA ARG A 27 1.12 -8.28 -3.48
C ARG A 27 0.07 -7.78 -4.46
N VAL A 28 0.01 -8.42 -5.62
CA VAL A 28 -1.04 -8.26 -6.62
C VAL A 28 -1.76 -9.59 -6.76
N PHE A 29 -3.09 -9.53 -6.86
CA PHE A 29 -3.94 -10.70 -7.00
C PHE A 29 -4.89 -10.51 -8.17
N GLU A 30 -5.15 -11.59 -8.89
CA GLU A 30 -6.19 -11.67 -9.90
C GLU A 30 -7.32 -12.55 -9.37
N PHE A 31 -8.56 -12.07 -9.51
CA PHE A 31 -9.75 -12.81 -9.12
C PHE A 31 -10.53 -13.21 -10.37
N VAL A 32 -11.10 -14.42 -10.35
CA VAL A 32 -11.93 -14.93 -11.45
C VAL A 32 -13.19 -14.07 -11.64
N GLU A 33 -13.77 -13.62 -10.53
CA GLU A 33 -14.91 -12.70 -10.52
C GLU A 33 -14.46 -11.31 -10.02
N PRO A 34 -14.97 -10.21 -10.62
CA PRO A 34 -14.66 -8.87 -10.16
C PRO A 34 -15.06 -8.67 -8.70
N LEU A 35 -14.11 -8.19 -7.89
CA LEU A 35 -14.43 -7.83 -6.51
C LEU A 35 -15.28 -6.54 -6.48
N THR A 36 -16.18 -6.51 -5.50
CA THR A 36 -16.98 -5.35 -5.17
C THR A 36 -16.53 -4.80 -3.82
N PRO A 37 -16.87 -3.54 -3.48
CA PRO A 37 -16.57 -3.00 -2.16
C PRO A 37 -17.15 -3.84 -1.01
N ALA A 38 -18.28 -4.53 -1.25
CA ALA A 38 -18.92 -5.39 -0.26
C ALA A 38 -18.22 -6.75 -0.09
N SER A 39 -17.61 -7.29 -1.16
CA SER A 39 -16.91 -8.59 -1.10
C SER A 39 -15.42 -8.47 -0.75
N LEU A 40 -14.85 -7.27 -0.87
CA LEU A 40 -13.43 -7.00 -0.61
C LEU A 40 -12.95 -7.39 0.80
N PRO A 41 -13.67 -7.12 1.92
CA PRO A 41 -13.20 -7.51 3.26
C PRO A 41 -13.05 -9.03 3.40
N ALA A 42 -14.04 -9.77 2.90
CA ALA A 42 -14.02 -11.24 2.94
C ALA A 42 -12.89 -11.80 2.07
N ALA A 43 -12.65 -11.19 0.90
CA ALA A 43 -11.54 -11.57 0.03
C ALA A 43 -10.18 -11.33 0.73
N LEU A 44 -9.96 -10.15 1.32
CA LEU A 44 -8.72 -9.83 2.06
C LEU A 44 -8.44 -10.80 3.21
N GLY A 45 -9.48 -11.26 3.91
CA GLY A 45 -9.34 -12.29 4.94
C GLY A 45 -9.01 -13.69 4.40
N ALA A 46 -9.39 -13.99 3.16
CA ALA A 46 -9.25 -15.32 2.57
C ALA A 46 -7.99 -15.52 1.72
N ILE A 47 -7.43 -14.45 1.13
CA ILE A 47 -6.30 -14.53 0.18
C ILE A 47 -4.95 -14.89 0.81
N GLY A 48 -4.88 -15.01 2.15
CA GLY A 48 -3.69 -15.48 2.85
C GLY A 48 -2.56 -14.45 2.94
N LEU A 49 -2.89 -13.17 3.03
CA LEU A 49 -1.93 -12.13 3.41
C LEU A 49 -1.45 -12.37 4.85
N LYS A 50 -0.17 -12.10 5.12
CA LYS A 50 0.38 -12.13 6.47
C LYS A 50 -0.30 -11.10 7.37
N CYS A 51 -0.62 -9.91 6.85
CA CYS A 51 -1.29 -8.85 7.62
C CYS A 51 -2.77 -9.12 7.95
N THR A 52 -3.35 -10.16 7.33
CA THR A 52 -4.70 -10.65 7.64
C THR A 52 -4.67 -12.05 8.26
N ALA A 53 -3.48 -12.60 8.49
CA ALA A 53 -3.33 -13.92 9.10
C ALA A 53 -3.95 -13.90 10.50
N MET A 54 -4.86 -14.85 10.75
CA MET A 54 -5.60 -14.98 12.00
C MET A 54 -6.54 -13.80 12.33
N ALA A 55 -6.74 -12.84 11.43
CA ALA A 55 -7.74 -11.80 11.62
C ALA A 55 -9.15 -12.41 11.63
N THR A 56 -9.99 -11.97 12.56
CA THR A 56 -11.42 -12.30 12.58
C THR A 56 -12.25 -11.22 11.93
N GLN A 57 -11.69 -10.00 11.81
CA GLN A 57 -12.35 -8.85 11.22
C GLN A 57 -11.41 -8.08 10.29
N VAL A 58 -11.97 -7.63 9.16
CA VAL A 58 -11.32 -6.69 8.25
C VAL A 58 -12.26 -5.50 8.09
N SER A 59 -11.82 -4.33 8.53
CA SER A 59 -12.53 -3.07 8.31
C SER A 59 -12.01 -2.39 7.05
N LEU A 60 -12.91 -1.74 6.30
CA LEU A 60 -12.55 -0.96 5.11
C LEU A 60 -12.99 0.48 5.29
N SER A 61 -12.14 1.40 4.85
CA SER A 61 -12.46 2.81 4.69
C SER A 61 -12.15 3.23 3.25
N ARG A 62 -13.10 3.92 2.61
CA ARG A 62 -12.88 4.44 1.25
C ARG A 62 -11.87 5.58 1.32
N CYS A 63 -10.92 5.58 0.39
CA CYS A 63 -9.95 6.66 0.23
C CYS A 63 -10.00 7.25 -1.18
N PHE A 64 -9.44 8.43 -1.34
CA PHE A 64 -9.16 9.08 -2.62
C PHE A 64 -7.67 8.97 -2.95
N PRO A 65 -7.29 9.01 -4.24
CA PRO A 65 -5.89 8.97 -4.65
C PRO A 65 -4.98 9.97 -3.93
N VAL A 66 -5.49 11.17 -3.64
CA VAL A 66 -4.74 12.21 -2.93
C VAL A 66 -4.40 11.79 -1.49
N GLU A 67 -5.35 11.20 -0.77
CA GLU A 67 -5.14 10.72 0.60
C GLU A 67 -4.15 9.55 0.63
N VAL A 68 -4.22 8.67 -0.38
CA VAL A 68 -3.25 7.57 -0.54
C VAL A 68 -1.86 8.13 -0.80
N TRP A 69 -1.74 9.13 -1.67
CA TRP A 69 -0.46 9.79 -1.94
C TRP A 69 0.11 10.48 -0.71
N GLU A 70 -0.72 11.20 0.06
CA GLU A 70 -0.30 11.87 1.29
C GLU A 70 0.27 10.88 2.30
N VAL A 71 -0.43 9.78 2.56
CA VAL A 71 0.05 8.76 3.51
C VAL A 71 1.32 8.06 3.03
N LEU A 72 1.45 7.77 1.73
CA LEU A 72 2.67 7.21 1.17
C LEU A 72 3.84 8.20 1.23
N PHE A 73 3.56 9.49 1.02
CA PHE A 73 4.57 10.53 1.11
C PHE A 73 5.04 10.72 2.54
N ASP A 74 4.12 10.79 3.50
CA ASP A 74 4.45 10.89 4.93
C ASP A 74 5.30 9.69 5.36
N ALA A 75 4.91 8.47 4.96
CA ALA A 75 5.68 7.26 5.27
C ALA A 75 7.14 7.33 4.78
N ALA A 76 7.35 7.81 3.56
CA ALA A 76 8.68 7.92 2.97
C ALA A 76 9.47 9.13 3.52
N ALA A 77 8.79 10.27 3.70
CA ALA A 77 9.41 11.56 4.01
C ALA A 77 9.68 11.77 5.49
N GLU A 78 8.98 11.09 6.39
CA GLU A 78 9.24 11.08 7.84
C GLU A 78 10.00 9.83 8.29
N GLY A 79 9.90 8.72 7.55
CA GLY A 79 10.57 7.47 7.87
C GLY A 79 10.00 6.77 9.11
N GLY A 80 10.71 5.72 9.56
CA GLY A 80 10.32 4.96 10.75
C GLY A 80 10.64 5.70 12.05
N ALA A 81 10.15 5.17 13.18
CA ALA A 81 10.31 5.75 14.51
C ALA A 81 11.78 6.04 14.93
N TYR A 82 12.77 5.40 14.30
CA TYR A 82 14.16 5.42 14.73
C TYR A 82 15.16 5.78 13.61
N GLU A 83 14.71 6.36 12.48
CA GLU A 83 15.51 6.37 11.24
C GLU A 83 15.66 7.72 10.54
N SER A 84 16.55 7.75 9.54
CA SER A 84 16.62 8.80 8.53
C SER A 84 15.57 8.60 7.45
N ALA A 85 14.70 9.60 7.28
CA ALA A 85 13.71 9.61 6.22
C ALA A 85 14.31 9.88 4.82
N GLU A 86 13.53 9.64 3.78
CA GLU A 86 13.86 10.04 2.39
C GLU A 86 13.61 11.54 2.14
N TYR A 87 13.06 12.25 3.14
CA TYR A 87 12.76 13.67 3.13
C TYR A 87 11.95 14.08 1.88
N ALA A 88 12.12 15.33 1.41
CA ALA A 88 11.23 15.91 0.41
C ALA A 88 11.36 15.28 -0.99
N ALA A 89 12.54 15.29 -1.61
CA ALA A 89 12.66 14.92 -3.02
C ALA A 89 12.56 13.40 -3.23
N TYR A 90 13.30 12.62 -2.43
CA TYR A 90 13.28 11.16 -2.54
C TYR A 90 12.02 10.56 -1.94
N GLY A 91 11.45 11.16 -0.89
CA GLY A 91 10.14 10.77 -0.36
C GLY A 91 9.03 10.88 -1.42
N ARG A 92 9.00 11.97 -2.20
CA ARG A 92 8.04 12.10 -3.32
C ARG A 92 8.23 11.03 -4.38
N LEU A 93 9.49 10.69 -4.72
CA LEU A 93 9.79 9.64 -5.68
C LEU A 93 9.35 8.26 -5.18
N ALA A 94 9.61 7.95 -3.91
CA ALA A 94 9.21 6.70 -3.28
C ALA A 94 7.69 6.55 -3.21
N ALA A 95 6.99 7.61 -2.78
CA ALA A 95 5.53 7.67 -2.76
C ALA A 95 4.93 7.48 -4.16
N TRP A 96 5.53 8.14 -5.17
CA TRP A 96 5.12 8.00 -6.56
C TRP A 96 5.27 6.56 -7.07
N ARG A 97 6.41 5.91 -6.81
CA ARG A 97 6.65 4.51 -7.17
C ARG A 97 5.63 3.57 -6.51
N SER A 98 5.33 3.78 -5.23
CA SER A 98 4.30 3.01 -4.52
C SER A 98 2.91 3.18 -5.13
N LEU A 99 2.50 4.41 -5.41
CA LEU A 99 1.20 4.70 -6.03
C LEU A 99 1.08 4.08 -7.43
N ALA A 100 2.14 4.20 -8.24
CA ALA A 100 2.26 3.56 -9.54
C ALA A 100 2.17 2.03 -9.44
N GLY A 101 2.88 1.43 -8.47
CA GLY A 101 2.87 -0.02 -8.26
C GLY A 101 1.49 -0.54 -7.84
N LEU A 102 0.79 0.19 -6.97
CA LEU A 102 -0.58 -0.12 -6.56
C LEU A 102 -1.56 -0.03 -7.72
N ALA A 103 -1.35 0.91 -8.65
CA ALA A 103 -2.13 1.04 -9.88
C ALA A 103 -1.70 0.08 -11.00
N GLY A 104 -0.73 -0.81 -10.74
CA GLY A 104 -0.28 -1.84 -11.68
C GLY A 104 0.49 -1.31 -12.90
N VAL A 105 1.10 -0.13 -12.78
CA VAL A 105 1.90 0.49 -13.86
C VAL A 105 3.40 0.36 -13.61
N ASP A 106 4.17 0.34 -14.68
CA ASP A 106 5.63 0.19 -14.63
C ASP A 106 6.33 1.51 -14.24
N GLU A 107 7.54 1.41 -13.70
CA GLU A 107 8.34 2.56 -13.21
C GLU A 107 8.65 3.60 -14.30
N GLY A 108 8.63 3.20 -15.58
CA GLY A 108 8.88 4.08 -16.73
C GLY A 108 7.63 4.71 -17.34
N THR A 109 6.43 4.41 -16.82
CA THR A 109 5.18 4.95 -17.36
C THR A 109 5.13 6.48 -17.19
N PRO A 110 4.75 7.25 -18.24
CA PRO A 110 4.63 8.70 -18.14
C PRO A 110 3.68 9.16 -17.04
N VAL A 111 3.99 10.27 -16.38
CA VAL A 111 3.23 10.79 -15.23
C VAL A 111 1.73 10.89 -15.51
N ALA A 112 1.36 11.45 -16.67
CA ALA A 112 -0.05 11.62 -17.04
C ALA A 112 -0.79 10.28 -17.20
N GLU A 113 -0.11 9.22 -17.64
CA GLU A 113 -0.69 7.88 -17.78
C GLU A 113 -0.87 7.22 -16.41
N VAL A 114 0.09 7.40 -15.50
CA VAL A 114 -0.05 6.93 -14.11
C VAL A 114 -1.20 7.65 -13.42
N GLU A 115 -1.33 8.97 -13.56
CA GLU A 115 -2.44 9.74 -12.98
C GLU A 115 -3.80 9.25 -13.50
N ALA A 116 -3.92 9.03 -14.80
CA ALA A 116 -5.14 8.49 -15.41
C ALA A 116 -5.48 7.09 -14.88
N GLN A 117 -4.47 6.22 -14.76
CA GLN A 117 -4.64 4.87 -14.24
C GLN A 117 -5.05 4.88 -12.76
N VAL A 118 -4.35 5.67 -11.93
CA VAL A 118 -4.66 5.85 -10.51
C VAL A 118 -6.10 6.34 -10.30
N ALA A 119 -6.57 7.24 -11.15
CA ALA A 119 -7.95 7.75 -11.10
C ALA A 119 -9.01 6.69 -11.48
N ALA A 120 -8.63 5.65 -12.22
CA ALA A 120 -9.53 4.57 -12.61
C ALA A 120 -9.82 3.56 -11.49
N TYR A 121 -8.95 3.48 -10.47
CA TYR A 121 -9.09 2.54 -9.35
C TYR A 121 -10.00 3.04 -8.22
N ARG A 122 -10.56 2.08 -7.48
CA ARG A 122 -11.17 2.31 -6.17
C ARG A 122 -10.17 1.97 -5.08
N TRP A 123 -9.77 2.99 -4.33
CA TRP A 123 -8.84 2.95 -3.22
C TRP A 123 -9.54 2.72 -1.87
N TYR A 124 -8.95 1.85 -1.05
CA TYR A 124 -9.38 1.64 0.31
C TYR A 124 -8.18 1.54 1.22
N SER A 125 -8.28 2.12 2.41
CA SER A 125 -7.49 1.68 3.54
C SER A 125 -8.22 0.56 4.27
N PHE A 126 -7.46 -0.32 4.91
CA PHE A 126 -8.04 -1.39 5.71
C PHE A 126 -7.28 -1.57 7.01
N ALA A 127 -7.96 -2.13 8.00
CA ALA A 127 -7.33 -2.54 9.24
C ALA A 127 -7.86 -3.92 9.63
N THR A 128 -7.07 -4.66 10.39
CA THR A 128 -7.45 -5.96 10.94
C THR A 128 -7.22 -6.00 12.44
N ASP A 129 -7.87 -6.94 13.11
CA ASP A 129 -7.64 -7.31 14.50
C ASP A 129 -6.48 -8.32 14.65
N SER A 130 -5.68 -8.52 13.60
CA SER A 130 -4.48 -9.35 13.67
C SER A 130 -3.38 -8.67 14.50
N GLY A 131 -2.43 -9.45 14.99
CA GLY A 131 -1.24 -8.92 15.66
C GLY A 131 -0.21 -8.28 14.71
N TRP A 132 -0.54 -8.08 13.42
CA TRP A 132 0.37 -7.47 12.45
C TRP A 132 0.50 -5.96 12.64
N PHE A 133 -0.62 -5.28 12.90
CA PHE A 133 -0.64 -3.83 13.07
C PHE A 133 -0.37 -3.48 14.54
N CYS A 134 0.48 -2.48 14.77
CA CYS A 134 0.81 -2.03 16.12
C CYS A 134 -0.20 -1.01 16.68
N HIS A 135 -1.18 -0.62 15.87
CA HIS A 135 -2.15 0.45 16.03
C HIS A 135 -1.52 1.81 16.40
N GLN A 136 -0.42 2.14 15.74
CA GLN A 136 0.32 3.40 15.91
C GLN A 136 0.37 4.20 14.60
N HIS A 137 0.97 5.40 14.63
CA HIS A 137 1.12 6.26 13.43
C HIS A 137 1.89 5.59 12.27
N TRP A 138 2.59 4.49 12.51
CA TRP A 138 3.39 3.76 11.50
C TRP A 138 2.70 2.51 10.95
N ASP A 139 1.38 2.40 11.06
CA ASP A 139 0.62 1.34 10.40
C ASP A 139 0.00 1.83 9.10
N LEU A 140 0.23 1.05 8.04
CA LEU A 140 -0.29 1.33 6.71
C LEU A 140 -0.85 0.07 6.06
N ALA A 141 -2.06 0.18 5.52
CA ALA A 141 -2.69 -0.85 4.72
C ALA A 141 -3.58 -0.20 3.66
N ILE A 142 -3.19 -0.35 2.38
CA ILE A 142 -3.87 0.24 1.22
C ILE A 142 -4.15 -0.87 0.20
N VAL A 143 -5.29 -0.78 -0.47
CA VAL A 143 -5.65 -1.60 -1.62
C VAL A 143 -6.25 -0.74 -2.74
N ALA A 144 -5.86 -1.03 -3.97
CA ALA A 144 -6.47 -0.52 -5.19
C ALA A 144 -7.30 -1.63 -5.85
N LEU A 145 -8.56 -1.33 -6.17
CA LEU A 145 -9.53 -2.26 -6.74
C LEU A 145 -10.12 -1.78 -8.07
#